data_AF-A0AAD5GJL4-F1
#
_entry.id   AF-A0AAD5GJL4-F1
#
_cell.length_a   1.000
_cell.length_b   1.000
_cell.length_c   1.000
_cell.angle_alpha   90.00
_cell.angle_beta   90.00
_cell.angle_gamma   90.00
#
_symmetry.space_group_name_H-M   'P 1'
#
loop_
_entity.id
_entity.type
_entity.pdbx_description
1 polymer ?
#
loop_
_entity_poly.entity_id
_entity_poly.type
_entity_poly.pdbx_seq_one_letter_code
_entity_poly.pdbx_strand_id
1 'polypeptide(L)'
;FALTSLRMGPYEKESEALQLLKLIWEDIAKGPKEAIEDILVELIRRYPDLIWKVKDHNMSIFHIAVKYRHEGIYNLLYEIGSMRDKITPLTDDNYNNMLHLAGKRTTKVRLADVSGPTLQMQRESLWFKEVRSMLHPDHRE
;
A
#
# COMPACT_ATOMS: atom_id res chain seq x y z
N PHE A 1 -33.07 25.81 -15.56
CA PHE A 1 -32.07 24.87 -16.11
C PHE A 1 -31.90 23.73 -15.12
N ALA A 2 -32.63 22.63 -15.29
CA ALA A 2 -32.49 21.45 -14.47
C ALA A 2 -31.74 20.40 -15.28
N LEU A 3 -30.41 20.39 -15.17
CA LEU A 3 -29.58 19.29 -15.63
C LEU A 3 -29.39 18.35 -14.45
N THR A 4 -30.37 17.45 -14.35
CA THR A 4 -30.25 16.06 -13.93
C THR A 4 -28.89 15.64 -13.36
N SER A 5 -28.90 15.21 -12.11
CA SER A 5 -27.95 14.25 -11.56
C SER A 5 -27.91 13.01 -12.46
N LEU A 6 -27.02 12.98 -13.44
CA LEU A 6 -26.75 11.80 -14.26
C LEU A 6 -26.26 10.73 -13.29
N ARG A 7 -27.10 9.73 -13.06
CA ARG A 7 -26.80 8.63 -12.15
C ARG A 7 -25.74 7.79 -12.86
N MET A 8 -24.47 8.16 -12.66
CA MET A 8 -23.29 7.48 -13.22
C MET A 8 -23.43 5.98 -13.03
N GLY A 9 -23.30 5.24 -14.13
CA GLY A 9 -23.44 3.78 -14.14
C GLY A 9 -22.35 3.11 -13.32
N PRO A 10 -22.56 1.86 -12.85
CA PRO A 10 -21.57 1.13 -12.05
C PRO A 10 -20.22 0.97 -12.78
N TYR A 11 -20.24 0.77 -14.10
CA TYR A 11 -19.03 0.63 -14.93
C TYR A 11 -18.20 1.92 -15.04
N GLU A 12 -18.86 3.07 -15.08
CA GLU A 12 -18.19 4.37 -15.20
C GLU A 12 -17.51 4.74 -13.88
N LYS A 13 -18.18 4.46 -12.76
CA LYS A 13 -17.62 4.61 -11.41
C LYS A 13 -16.43 3.69 -11.16
N GLU A 14 -16.48 2.43 -11.61
CA GLU A 14 -15.35 1.51 -11.52
C GLU A 14 -14.17 2.00 -12.36
N SER A 15 -14.42 2.52 -13.56
CA SER A 15 -13.38 3.12 -14.41
C SER A 15 -12.70 4.31 -13.74
N GLU A 16 -13.47 5.21 -13.10
CA GLU A 16 -12.92 6.33 -12.34
C GLU A 16 -12.09 5.86 -11.14
N ALA A 17 -12.59 4.88 -10.39
CA ALA A 17 -11.89 4.34 -9.23
C ALA A 17 -10.54 3.69 -9.63
N LEU A 18 -10.50 3.00 -10.77
CA LEU A 18 -9.29 2.44 -11.34
C LEU A 18 -8.30 3.52 -11.80
N GLN A 19 -8.80 4.62 -12.36
CA GLN A 19 -7.94 5.75 -12.76
C GLN A 19 -7.32 6.44 -11.54
N LEU A 20 -8.11 6.66 -10.48
CA LEU A 20 -7.61 7.21 -9.23
C LEU A 20 -6.59 6.28 -8.57
N LEU A 21 -6.84 4.98 -8.54
CA LEU A 21 -5.87 4.00 -8.03
C LEU A 21 -4.54 4.07 -8.80
N LYS A 22 -4.59 4.19 -10.14
CA LYS A 22 -3.39 4.34 -10.97
C LYS A 22 -2.63 5.63 -10.66
N LEU A 23 -3.33 6.74 -10.47
CA LEU A 23 -2.70 8.01 -10.08
C LEU A 23 -2.03 7.89 -8.71
N ILE A 24 -2.71 7.30 -7.73
CA ILE A 24 -2.17 7.03 -6.39
C ILE A 24 -0.89 6.19 -6.49
N TRP A 25 -0.84 5.19 -7.36
CA TRP A 25 0.37 4.38 -7.56
C TRP A 25 1.57 5.15 -8.12
N GLU A 26 1.35 6.22 -8.86
CA GLU A 26 2.43 7.09 -9.34
C GLU A 26 2.91 8.05 -8.23
N ASP A 27 1.96 8.51 -7.41
CA ASP A 27 2.22 9.53 -6.40
C ASP A 27 2.63 8.97 -5.04
N ILE A 28 2.32 7.71 -4.71
CA ILE A 28 2.64 7.09 -3.40
C ILE A 28 4.14 7.13 -3.07
N ALA A 29 4.98 7.11 -4.09
CA ALA A 29 6.42 7.24 -3.90
C ALA A 29 6.87 8.69 -3.66
N LYS A 30 6.09 9.71 -4.01
CA LYS A 30 6.52 11.12 -4.13
C LYS A 30 5.71 12.09 -3.28
N GLY A 31 4.40 11.93 -3.22
CA GLY A 31 3.45 12.83 -2.60
C GLY A 31 3.41 12.76 -1.06
N PRO A 32 2.59 13.63 -0.45
CA PRO A 32 2.40 13.68 1.00
C PRO A 32 1.74 12.40 1.50
N LYS A 33 2.33 11.77 2.51
CA LYS A 33 1.90 10.45 2.97
C LYS A 33 0.46 10.47 3.45
N GLU A 34 0.13 11.39 4.35
CA GLU A 34 -1.19 11.42 4.99
C GLU A 34 -2.31 11.57 3.96
N ALA A 35 -2.16 12.49 2.99
CA ALA A 35 -3.19 12.70 1.98
C ALA A 35 -3.41 11.46 1.08
N ILE A 36 -2.33 10.74 0.74
CA ILE A 36 -2.43 9.52 -0.06
C ILE A 36 -3.10 8.40 0.72
N GLU A 37 -2.76 8.26 2.00
CA GLU A 37 -3.39 7.28 2.89
C GLU A 37 -4.89 7.54 3.04
N ASP A 38 -5.29 8.78 3.32
CA ASP A 38 -6.70 9.17 3.48
C ASP A 38 -7.52 8.88 2.22
N ILE A 39 -7.02 9.31 1.05
CA ILE A 39 -7.72 9.10 -0.23
C ILE A 39 -7.85 7.61 -0.54
N LEU A 40 -6.77 6.84 -0.35
CA LEU A 40 -6.79 5.42 -0.68
C LEU A 40 -7.69 4.62 0.26
N VAL A 41 -7.67 4.92 1.57
CA VAL A 41 -8.55 4.28 2.55
C VAL A 41 -10.01 4.50 2.16
N GLU A 42 -10.39 5.73 1.84
CA GLU A 42 -11.76 6.04 1.39
C GLU A 42 -12.10 5.36 0.06
N LEU A 43 -11.14 5.30 -0.87
CA LEU A 43 -11.31 4.64 -2.15
C LEU A 43 -11.55 3.12 -1.99
N ILE A 44 -10.77 2.45 -1.14
CA ILE A 44 -10.92 1.01 -0.85
C ILE A 44 -12.24 0.73 -0.12
N ARG A 45 -12.66 1.59 0.83
CA ARG A 45 -13.96 1.45 1.49
C ARG A 45 -15.12 1.51 0.51
N ARG A 46 -15.03 2.38 -0.51
CA ARG A 46 -16.06 2.54 -1.54
C ARG A 46 -16.00 1.48 -2.62
N TYR A 47 -14.81 0.98 -2.94
CA TYR A 47 -14.56 -0.06 -3.95
C TYR A 47 -13.64 -1.15 -3.39
N PRO A 48 -14.16 -2.08 -2.57
CA PRO A 48 -13.34 -3.09 -1.89
C PRO A 48 -12.57 -3.99 -2.85
N ASP A 49 -13.08 -4.21 -4.07
CA ASP A 49 -12.42 -5.05 -5.07
C ASP A 49 -11.07 -4.52 -5.55
N LEU A 50 -10.77 -3.24 -5.27
CA LEU A 50 -9.49 -2.63 -5.61
C LEU A 50 -8.31 -3.23 -4.84
N ILE A 51 -8.54 -3.89 -3.70
CA ILE A 51 -7.48 -4.56 -2.93
C ILE A 51 -6.78 -5.66 -3.74
N TRP A 52 -7.47 -6.22 -4.74
CA TRP A 52 -6.96 -7.27 -5.62
C TRP A 52 -6.16 -6.73 -6.79
N LYS A 53 -6.16 -5.42 -7.01
CA LYS A 53 -5.44 -4.81 -8.13
C LYS A 53 -3.95 -4.76 -7.80
N VAL A 54 -3.16 -5.21 -8.75
CA VAL A 54 -1.69 -5.15 -8.70
C VAL A 54 -1.19 -4.12 -9.69
N LYS A 55 -0.14 -3.39 -9.31
CA LYS A 55 0.66 -2.58 -10.22
C LYS A 55 1.62 -3.49 -10.99
N ASP A 56 2.40 -2.90 -11.89
CA ASP A 56 3.54 -3.53 -12.54
C ASP A 56 4.38 -4.34 -11.53
N HIS A 57 4.85 -5.52 -11.96
CA HIS A 57 5.60 -6.48 -11.15
C HIS A 57 4.77 -7.14 -10.03
N ASN A 58 3.48 -7.36 -10.24
CA ASN A 58 2.61 -8.13 -9.34
C ASN A 58 2.53 -7.58 -7.89
N MET A 59 2.85 -6.30 -7.71
CA MET A 59 2.81 -5.64 -6.41
C MET A 59 1.43 -5.04 -6.15
N SER A 60 0.72 -5.56 -5.15
CA SER A 60 -0.49 -4.90 -4.65
C SER A 60 -0.13 -3.57 -3.95
N ILE A 61 -1.15 -2.75 -3.71
CA ILE A 61 -0.99 -1.49 -2.97
C ILE A 61 -0.34 -1.68 -1.60
N PHE A 62 -0.54 -2.85 -0.96
CA PHE A 62 0.07 -3.20 0.33
C PHE A 62 1.58 -3.43 0.24
N HIS A 63 2.07 -4.03 -0.85
CA HIS A 63 3.51 -4.18 -1.08
C HIS A 63 4.19 -2.81 -1.20
N ILE A 64 3.54 -1.91 -1.94
CA ILE A 64 4.01 -0.55 -2.14
C ILE A 64 3.95 0.23 -0.83
N ALA A 65 2.87 0.08 -0.06
CA ALA A 65 2.76 0.67 1.28
C ALA A 65 3.89 0.20 2.21
N VAL A 66 4.24 -1.09 2.17
CA VAL A 66 5.35 -1.63 2.96
C VAL A 66 6.70 -1.07 2.54
N LYS A 67 6.93 -0.98 1.23
CA LYS A 67 8.14 -0.39 0.66
C LYS A 67 8.31 1.05 1.13
N TYR A 68 7.28 1.88 1.08
CA TYR A 68 7.37 3.32 1.39
C TYR A 68 7.00 3.71 2.84
N ARG A 69 6.67 2.74 3.70
CA ARG A 69 6.23 2.95 5.09
C ARG A 69 4.96 3.77 5.20
N HIS A 70 3.93 3.35 4.48
CA HIS A 70 2.58 3.87 4.65
C HIS A 70 1.83 2.98 5.64
N GLU A 71 1.94 3.32 6.92
CA GLU A 71 1.41 2.51 8.01
C GLU A 71 -0.13 2.46 7.97
N GLY A 72 -0.80 3.57 7.63
CA GLY A 72 -2.26 3.61 7.50
C GLY A 72 -2.79 2.64 6.44
N ILE A 73 -2.13 2.56 5.28
CA ILE A 73 -2.51 1.64 4.20
C ILE A 73 -2.16 0.20 4.57
N TYR A 74 -1.00 -0.03 5.20
CA TYR A 74 -0.64 -1.34 5.71
C TYR A 74 -1.65 -1.87 6.73
N ASN A 75 -2.14 -1.00 7.62
CA ASN A 75 -3.10 -1.36 8.66
C ASN A 75 -4.43 -1.87 8.10
N LEU A 76 -4.79 -1.53 6.86
CA LEU A 76 -5.95 -2.11 6.19
C LEU A 76 -5.82 -3.64 6.02
N LEU A 77 -4.62 -4.22 6.03
CA LEU A 77 -4.44 -5.68 6.06
C LEU A 77 -5.09 -6.32 7.30
N TYR A 78 -5.09 -5.61 8.44
CA TYR A 78 -5.79 -6.05 9.64
C TYR A 78 -7.31 -5.97 9.47
N GLU A 79 -7.81 -4.93 8.78
CA GLU A 79 -9.24 -4.71 8.56
C GLU A 79 -9.86 -5.72 7.58
N ILE A 80 -9.16 -6.08 6.50
CA ILE A 80 -9.68 -7.02 5.49
C ILE A 80 -9.65 -8.50 5.92
N GLY A 81 -9.15 -8.79 7.13
CA GLY A 81 -9.26 -10.12 7.74
C GLY A 81 -8.51 -11.21 6.99
N SER A 82 -9.22 -12.29 6.61
CA SER A 82 -8.67 -13.45 5.90
C SER A 82 -8.34 -13.20 4.44
N MET A 83 -8.82 -12.09 3.85
CA MET A 83 -8.44 -11.72 2.48
C MET A 83 -6.94 -11.43 2.37
N ARG A 84 -6.30 -11.02 3.48
CA ARG A 84 -4.85 -10.79 3.53
C ARG A 84 -4.05 -12.02 3.14
N ASP A 85 -4.55 -13.22 3.43
CA ASP A 85 -3.82 -14.50 3.20
C ASP A 85 -3.65 -14.79 1.69
N LYS A 86 -4.39 -14.09 0.84
CA LYS A 86 -4.20 -14.11 -0.62
C LYS A 86 -3.25 -13.03 -1.13
N ILE A 87 -2.98 -12.01 -0.31
CA ILE A 87 -2.13 -10.87 -0.67
C ILE A 87 -0.71 -11.07 -0.16
N THR A 88 -0.54 -11.54 1.08
CA THR A 88 0.77 -11.72 1.73
C THR A 88 1.71 -12.71 1.03
N PRO A 89 1.24 -13.76 0.31
CA PRO A 89 2.13 -14.65 -0.43
C PRO A 89 2.58 -14.10 -1.79
N LEU A 90 2.01 -12.99 -2.26
CA LEU A 90 2.40 -12.41 -3.54
C LEU A 90 3.86 -11.93 -3.47
N THR A 91 4.56 -12.09 -4.58
CA THR A 91 5.93 -11.62 -4.75
C THR A 91 6.02 -10.75 -5.99
N ASP A 92 6.98 -9.82 -5.98
CA ASP A 92 7.36 -9.12 -7.21
C ASP A 92 8.07 -10.04 -8.20
N ASP A 93 8.37 -9.54 -9.40
CA ASP A 93 9.06 -10.28 -10.47
C ASP A 93 10.47 -10.77 -10.05
N ASN A 94 11.01 -10.23 -8.96
CA ASN A 94 12.29 -10.62 -8.37
C ASN A 94 12.10 -11.52 -7.14
N TYR A 95 10.92 -12.10 -6.96
CA TYR A 95 10.55 -12.96 -5.83
C TYR A 95 10.65 -12.28 -4.46
N ASN A 96 10.59 -10.94 -4.40
CA ASN A 96 10.54 -10.22 -3.12
C ASN A 96 9.10 -10.19 -2.59
N ASN A 97 8.90 -10.76 -1.41
CA ASN A 97 7.68 -10.58 -0.63
C ASN A 97 7.72 -9.26 0.18
N MET A 98 6.65 -8.95 0.92
CA MET A 98 6.59 -7.75 1.77
C MET A 98 7.76 -7.63 2.76
N LEU A 99 8.28 -8.74 3.30
CA LEU A 99 9.39 -8.70 4.25
C LEU A 99 10.70 -8.24 3.58
N HIS A 100 10.98 -8.74 2.39
CA HIS A 100 12.09 -8.27 1.57
C HIS A 100 11.96 -6.76 1.27
N LEU A 101 10.75 -6.28 0.96
CA LEU A 101 10.48 -4.86 0.75
C LEU A 101 10.66 -4.03 2.02
N ALA A 102 10.26 -4.54 3.18
CA ALA A 102 10.44 -3.87 4.47
C ALA A 102 11.92 -3.69 4.82
N GLY A 103 12.76 -4.67 4.48
CA GLY A 103 14.22 -4.64 4.68
C GLY A 103 14.99 -3.78 3.67
N LYS A 104 14.40 -3.49 2.50
CA LYS A 104 15.01 -2.58 1.51
C LYS A 104 14.99 -1.15 2.03
N ARG A 105 16.17 -0.59 2.30
CA ARG A 105 16.32 0.84 2.61
C ARG A 105 15.84 1.67 1.42
N THR A 106 14.74 2.41 1.59
CA THR A 106 14.34 3.36 0.56
C THR A 106 15.24 4.59 0.57
N THR A 107 15.59 5.05 -0.61
CA THR A 107 16.46 6.22 -0.83
C THR A 107 15.89 7.48 -0.18
N LYS A 108 14.56 7.55 0.02
CA LYS A 108 13.86 8.68 0.64
C LYS A 108 14.08 8.83 2.15
N VAL A 109 14.19 7.74 2.91
CA VAL A 109 14.39 7.86 4.38
C VAL A 109 15.76 8.49 4.70
N ARG A 110 16.74 8.41 3.78
CA ARG A 110 18.02 9.14 3.93
C ARG A 110 17.87 10.66 3.79
N LEU A 111 16.82 11.16 3.13
CA LEU A 111 16.66 12.58 2.80
C LEU A 111 15.74 13.34 3.76
N ALA A 112 14.90 12.63 4.54
CA ALA A 112 13.79 13.25 5.27
C ALA A 112 13.98 13.33 6.80
N ASP A 113 14.97 12.68 7.41
CA ASP A 113 14.97 12.50 8.87
C ASP A 113 16.15 13.17 9.60
N VAL A 114 15.81 14.15 10.43
CA VAL A 114 16.67 14.92 11.35
C VAL A 114 17.05 14.09 12.60
N SER A 115 16.44 12.90 12.76
CA SER A 115 16.51 12.08 14.00
C SER A 115 17.85 11.36 14.26
N GLY A 116 18.85 11.50 13.39
CA GLY A 116 20.15 10.84 13.54
C GLY A 116 20.13 9.32 13.24
N PRO A 117 21.28 8.72 12.89
CA PRO A 117 21.34 7.37 12.32
C PRO A 117 20.77 6.24 13.22
N THR A 118 20.93 6.36 14.54
CA THR A 118 20.52 5.35 15.50
C THR A 118 18.99 5.23 15.60
N LEU A 119 18.27 6.36 15.70
CA LEU A 119 16.81 6.36 15.79
C LEU A 119 16.17 5.87 14.48
N GLN A 120 16.76 6.21 13.33
CA GLN A 120 16.33 5.67 12.04
C GLN A 120 16.44 4.14 12.03
N MET A 121 17.59 3.58 12.42
CA MET A 121 17.77 2.12 12.46
C MET A 121 16.79 1.43 13.42
N GLN A 122 16.47 2.05 14.56
CA GLN A 122 15.49 1.52 15.49
C GLN A 122 14.08 1.47 14.87
N ARG A 123 13.63 2.55 14.23
CA ARG A 123 12.32 2.59 13.53
C ARG A 123 12.23 1.54 12.42
N GLU A 124 13.27 1.43 11.61
CA GLU A 124 13.34 0.44 10.53
C GLU A 124 13.32 -1.00 11.08
N SER A 125 13.95 -1.25 12.23
CA SER A 125 13.92 -2.56 12.89
C SER A 125 12.53 -2.90 13.43
N LEU A 126 11.82 -1.93 14.03
CA LEU A 126 10.44 -2.11 14.48
C LEU A 126 9.51 -2.39 13.29
N TRP A 127 9.64 -1.60 12.21
CA TRP A 127 8.89 -1.82 10.98
C TRP A 127 9.09 -3.23 10.40
N PHE A 128 10.33 -3.68 10.32
CA PHE A 128 10.64 -5.02 9.83
C PHE A 128 9.99 -6.12 10.68
N LYS A 129 10.01 -5.97 12.01
CA LYS A 129 9.37 -6.93 12.93
C LYS A 129 7.85 -6.94 12.77
N GLU A 130 7.25 -5.77 12.60
CA GLU A 130 5.81 -5.62 12.38
C GLU A 130 5.38 -6.35 11.10
N VAL A 131 6.03 -6.04 9.97
CA VAL A 131 5.74 -6.71 8.69
C VAL A 131 5.97 -8.22 8.77
N ARG A 132 7.03 -8.67 9.46
CA ARG A 132 7.29 -10.10 9.68
C ARG A 132 6.16 -10.79 10.43
N SER A 133 5.56 -10.12 11.40
CA SER A 133 4.47 -10.69 12.21
C SER A 133 3.20 -10.95 11.41
N MET A 134 2.95 -10.14 10.37
CA MET A 134 1.82 -10.25 9.45
C MET A 134 1.89 -11.46 8.52
N LEU A 135 3.09 -11.97 8.25
CA LEU A 135 3.29 -13.06 7.30
C LEU A 135 3.14 -14.43 7.98
N HIS A 136 2.59 -15.39 7.24
CA HIS A 136 2.62 -16.80 7.61
C HIS A 136 4.09 -17.25 7.81
N PRO A 137 4.41 -18.14 8.77
CA PRO A 137 5.77 -18.59 9.04
C PRO A 137 6.57 -18.99 7.78
N ASP A 138 5.92 -19.67 6.83
CA ASP A 138 6.53 -20.15 5.58
C ASP A 138 6.98 -19.03 4.62
N HIS A 139 6.57 -17.78 4.88
CA HIS A 139 6.90 -16.61 4.05
C HIS A 139 7.83 -15.62 4.76
N ARG A 140 8.44 -16.02 5.89
CA ARG A 140 9.34 -15.17 6.70
C ARG A 140 10.82 -15.33 6.37
N GLU A 141 11.16 -16.19 5.41
CA GLU A 141 12.52 -16.45 4.94
C GLU A 141 12.84 -15.70 3.63
#